data_AF-A0A1H8H2Y5-F1
#
_entry.id   AF-A0A1H8H2Y5-F1
#
_cell.length_a   1.000
_cell.length_b   1.000
_cell.length_c   1.000
_cell.angle_alpha   90.00
_cell.angle_beta   90.00
_cell.angle_gamma   90.00
#
_symmetry.space_group_name_H-M   'P 1'
#
loop_
_entity.id
_entity.type
_entity.pdbx_description
1 polymer ?
#
loop_
_entity_poly.entity_id
_entity_poly.type
_entity_poly.pdbx_seq_one_letter_code
_entity_poly.pdbx_strand_id
1 'polypeptide(L)'
;MKMSLMCDASGCDHIEYVDGITSDLIGKPCPKCGENLLTDEDYKESMPIFAAWKIILAMGIISSPDDPRSEGTLVEVRHHDGETTVKTKVHKP
;
A
#
# COMPACT_ATOMS: atom_id res chain seq x y z
N MET A 1 9.71 -2.28 3.37
CA MET A 1 8.50 -2.05 2.55
C MET A 1 7.56 -1.16 3.34
N LYS A 2 7.49 0.12 2.99
CA LYS A 2 6.47 1.01 3.52
C LYS A 2 5.17 0.83 2.75
N MET A 3 4.06 0.75 3.48
CA MET A 3 2.71 0.72 2.94
C MET A 3 2.13 2.12 3.12
N SER A 4 1.08 2.46 2.38
CA SER A 4 0.42 3.75 2.52
C SER A 4 -1.08 3.61 2.74
N LEU A 5 -1.62 4.51 3.54
CA LEU A 5 -3.04 4.79 3.66
C LEU A 5 -3.32 6.10 2.94
N MET A 6 -4.24 6.09 1.98
CA MET A 6 -4.66 7.29 1.25
C MET A 6 -6.08 7.64 1.64
N CYS A 7 -6.34 8.92 1.88
CA CYS A 7 -7.68 9.41 2.16
C CYS A 7 -8.52 9.44 0.88
N ASP A 8 -9.73 8.87 0.94
CA ASP A 8 -10.64 8.79 -0.22
C ASP A 8 -11.67 9.93 -0.28
N ALA A 9 -11.68 10.79 0.75
CA ALA A 9 -12.51 11.99 0.75
C ALA A 9 -12.21 12.88 -0.47
N SER A 10 -13.26 13.25 -1.22
CA SER A 10 -13.14 14.11 -2.40
C SER A 10 -12.43 15.43 -2.06
N GLY A 11 -11.36 15.73 -2.79
CA GLY A 11 -10.52 16.91 -2.56
C GLY A 11 -9.49 16.78 -1.43
N CYS A 12 -9.36 15.59 -0.82
CA CYS A 12 -8.31 15.30 0.15
C CYS A 12 -7.22 14.42 -0.48
N ASP A 13 -5.98 14.88 -0.47
CA ASP A 13 -4.80 14.19 -1.02
C ASP A 13 -3.91 13.62 0.10
N HIS A 14 -4.44 13.46 1.31
CA HIS A 14 -3.64 13.01 2.44
C HIS A 14 -3.19 11.56 2.23
N ILE A 15 -1.88 11.34 2.39
CA ILE A 15 -1.25 10.03 2.38
C ILE A 15 -0.42 9.90 3.64
N GLU A 16 -0.57 8.78 4.34
CA GLU A 16 0.25 8.42 5.48
C GLU A 16 0.98 7.10 5.19
N TYR A 17 2.27 7.04 5.51
CA TYR A 17 3.07 5.82 5.36
C TYR A 17 3.14 5.06 6.68
N VAL A 18 2.85 3.76 6.62
CA VAL A 18 2.85 2.84 7.76
C VAL A 18 3.75 1.65 7.47
N ASP A 19 4.27 1.02 8.52
CA ASP A 19 5.13 -0.16 8.40
C ASP A 19 4.34 -1.43 8.03
N GLY A 20 3.02 -1.42 8.27
CA GLY A 20 2.12 -2.52 7.95
C GLY A 20 0.66 -2.09 7.97
N ILE A 21 -0.15 -2.70 7.12
CA ILE A 21 -1.61 -2.58 7.18
C ILE A 21 -2.15 -3.62 8.18
N THR A 22 -2.56 -3.15 9.36
CA THR A 22 -3.05 -3.96 10.47
C THR A 22 -4.47 -3.55 10.85
N SER A 23 -5.21 -4.43 11.52
CA SER A 23 -6.62 -4.21 11.84
C SER A 23 -6.86 -3.05 12.81
N ASP A 24 -5.86 -2.65 13.60
CA ASP A 24 -5.92 -1.46 14.47
C ASP A 24 -5.92 -0.13 13.71
N LEU A 25 -5.58 -0.13 12.42
CA LEU A 25 -5.65 1.05 11.55
C LEU A 25 -7.06 1.27 10.97
N ILE A 26 -7.97 0.30 11.11
CA ILE A 26 -9.35 0.42 10.61
C ILE A 26 -10.06 1.56 11.33
N GLY A 27 -10.65 2.48 10.56
CA GLY A 27 -11.33 3.65 11.10
C GLY A 27 -10.41 4.75 11.61
N LYS A 28 -9.10 4.67 11.35
CA LYS A 28 -8.17 5.76 11.67
C LYS A 28 -8.59 7.03 10.92
N PRO A 29 -8.84 8.15 11.62
CA PRO A 29 -9.32 9.36 10.98
C PRO A 29 -8.20 10.10 10.22
N CYS A 30 -8.54 10.65 9.06
CA CYS A 30 -7.67 11.50 8.28
C CYS A 30 -7.42 12.82 9.04
N PRO A 31 -6.17 13.23 9.26
CA PRO A 31 -5.86 14.45 10.00
C PRO A 31 -6.28 15.74 9.25
N LYS A 32 -6.58 15.65 7.94
CA LYS A 32 -7.02 16.81 7.14
C LYS A 32 -8.54 16.99 7.15
N CYS A 33 -9.32 15.91 7.05
CA CYS A 33 -10.78 16.00 6.85
C CYS A 33 -11.61 15.16 7.82
N GLY A 34 -11.00 14.25 8.57
CA GLY A 34 -11.68 13.39 9.55
C GLY A 34 -12.25 12.08 8.99
N GLU A 35 -12.33 11.91 7.67
CA GLU A 35 -12.77 10.66 7.03
C GLU A 35 -11.81 9.50 7.33
N ASN A 36 -12.30 8.26 7.23
CA ASN A 36 -11.49 7.08 7.50
C ASN A 36 -10.38 6.90 6.46
N LEU A 37 -9.14 6.69 6.91
CA LEU A 37 -7.99 6.36 6.06
C LEU A 37 -7.93 4.89 5.65
N LEU A 38 -8.67 4.03 6.34
CA LEU A 38 -8.79 2.61 6.06
C LEU A 38 -10.17 2.15 6.52
N THR A 39 -10.99 1.69 5.59
CA THR A 39 -12.27 1.06 5.94
C THR A 39 -12.07 -0.43 6.23
N ASP A 40 -13.03 -1.03 6.93
CA ASP A 40 -13.05 -2.49 7.14
C ASP A 40 -13.20 -3.25 5.80
N GLU A 41 -13.88 -2.65 4.82
CA GLU A 41 -14.05 -3.18 3.47
C GLU A 41 -12.71 -3.20 2.72
N ASP A 42 -12.02 -2.05 2.60
CA ASP A 42 -10.69 -1.98 1.97
C ASP A 42 -9.68 -2.93 2.62
N TYR A 43 -9.72 -3.05 3.95
CA TYR A 43 -8.84 -3.97 4.69
C TYR A 43 -9.07 -5.43 4.30
N LYS A 44 -10.33 -5.85 4.19
CA LYS A 44 -10.69 -7.23 3.81
C LYS A 44 -10.38 -7.50 2.34
N GLU A 45 -10.70 -6.56 1.47
CA GLU A 45 -10.48 -6.70 0.02
C GLU A 45 -9.00 -6.73 -0.36
N SER A 46 -8.16 -5.96 0.35
CA SER A 46 -6.72 -5.94 0.10
C SER A 46 -5.97 -7.17 0.65
N MET A 47 -6.57 -7.93 1.57
CA MET A 47 -5.92 -9.05 2.26
C MET A 47 -5.36 -10.13 1.31
N PRO A 48 -6.08 -10.61 0.28
CA PRO A 48 -5.56 -11.60 -0.66
C PRO A 48 -4.35 -11.09 -1.46
N ILE A 49 -4.37 -9.81 -1.83
CA ILE A 49 -3.25 -9.16 -2.55
C ILE A 49 -2.03 -9.08 -1.64
N PHE A 50 -2.20 -8.68 -0.38
CA PHE A 50 -1.11 -8.66 0.59
C PHE A 50 -0.53 -10.05 0.85
N ALA A 51 -1.38 -11.07 0.94
CA ALA A 51 -0.93 -12.45 1.09
C ALA A 51 -0.10 -12.91 -0.13
N ALA A 52 -0.57 -12.64 -1.34
CA ALA A 52 0.16 -12.94 -2.58
C ALA A 52 1.51 -12.21 -2.63
N TRP A 53 1.54 -10.92 -2.26
CA TRP A 53 2.77 -10.12 -2.26
C TRP A 53 3.83 -10.68 -1.29
N LYS A 54 3.40 -11.11 -0.09
CA LYS A 54 4.29 -11.77 0.88
C LYS A 54 4.88 -13.08 0.35
N ILE A 55 4.10 -13.87 -0.40
CA ILE A 55 4.58 -15.11 -1.02
C ILE A 55 5.64 -14.79 -2.09
N ILE A 56 5.37 -13.85 -2.99
CA ILE A 56 6.30 -13.44 -4.06
C ILE A 56 7.61 -12.91 -3.46
N LEU A 57 7.53 -12.12 -2.38
CA LEU A 57 8.69 -11.64 -1.63
C LEU A 57 9.48 -12.81 -1.01
N ALA A 58 8.80 -13.75 -0.36
CA ALA A 58 9.46 -14.92 0.26
C ALA A 58 10.13 -15.85 -0.77
N MET A 59 9.61 -15.89 -2.00
CA MET A 59 10.23 -16.60 -3.12
C MET A 59 11.45 -15.88 -3.71
N GLY A 60 11.73 -14.64 -3.29
CA GLY A 60 12.84 -13.83 -3.81
C GLY A 60 12.63 -13.30 -5.23
N ILE A 61 11.38 -13.28 -5.72
CA ILE A 61 11.03 -12.74 -7.05
C ILE A 61 11.07 -11.20 -7.04
N ILE A 62 10.69 -10.61 -5.91
CA ILE A 62 10.79 -9.17 -5.65
C ILE A 62 11.65 -8.93 -4.41
N SER A 63 12.22 -7.74 -4.30
CA SER A 63 12.93 -7.27 -3.11
C SER A 63 12.20 -6.10 -2.47
N SER A 64 12.51 -5.80 -1.20
CA SER A 64 12.04 -4.57 -0.56
C SER A 64 12.63 -3.36 -1.31
N PRO A 65 11.84 -2.30 -1.58
CA PRO A 65 12.36 -1.07 -2.19
C PRO A 65 13.36 -0.33 -1.29
N ASP A 66 13.38 -0.65 0.01
CA ASP A 66 14.34 -0.11 0.98
C ASP A 66 15.66 -0.90 1.01
N ASP A 67 15.80 -1.99 0.24
CA ASP A 67 17.08 -2.73 0.16
C ASP A 67 18.04 -1.93 -0.74
N PRO A 68 19.17 -1.41 -0.21
CA PRO A 68 20.11 -0.62 -1.01
C PRO A 68 20.77 -1.41 -2.16
N ARG A 69 20.59 -2.74 -2.20
CA ARG A 69 21.10 -3.61 -3.26
C ARG A 69 20.05 -3.89 -4.33
N SER A 70 18.81 -3.40 -4.19
CA SER A 70 17.78 -3.62 -5.19
C SER A 70 17.98 -2.68 -6.39
N GLU A 71 18.39 -3.25 -7.52
CA GLU A 71 18.37 -2.60 -8.83
C GLU A 71 17.17 -3.13 -9.63
N GLY A 72 16.51 -2.29 -10.44
CA GLY A 72 15.45 -2.75 -11.34
C GLY A 72 14.20 -1.88 -11.40
N THR A 73 13.03 -2.50 -11.56
CA THR A 73 11.75 -1.79 -11.69
C THR A 73 11.08 -1.67 -10.33
N LEU A 74 10.84 -0.44 -9.88
CA LEU A 74 9.95 -0.16 -8.75
C LEU A 74 8.52 -0.49 -9.15
N VAL A 75 7.85 -1.31 -8.36
CA VAL A 75 6.45 -1.66 -8.53
C VAL A 75 5.66 -1.12 -7.35
N GLU A 76 4.77 -0.18 -7.62
CA GLU A 76 3.79 0.35 -6.67
C GLU A 76 2.45 -0.31 -6.96
N VAL A 77 1.89 -0.98 -5.96
CA VAL A 77 0.57 -1.60 -6.04
C VAL A 77 -0.36 -0.83 -5.11
N ARG A 78 -1.47 -0.35 -5.68
CA ARG A 78 -2.57 0.26 -4.94
C ARG A 78 -3.82 -0.58 -5.15
N HIS A 79 -4.51 -0.90 -4.06
CA HIS A 79 -5.81 -1.55 -4.10
C HIS A 79 -6.81 -0.69 -3.33
N HIS A 80 -7.96 -0.40 -3.94
CA HIS A 80 -9.02 0.44 -3.36
C HIS A 80 -10.32 0.27 -4.16
N ASP A 81 -11.47 0.22 -3.48
CA ASP A 81 -12.82 0.10 -4.08
C ASP A 81 -12.90 -1.02 -5.14
N GLY A 82 -12.34 -2.19 -4.83
CA GLY A 82 -12.25 -3.32 -5.76
C GLY A 82 -11.32 -3.13 -6.97
N GLU A 83 -10.69 -1.96 -7.14
CA GLU A 83 -9.74 -1.67 -8.21
C GLU A 83 -8.29 -1.87 -7.75
N THR A 84 -7.48 -2.57 -8.56
CA THR A 84 -6.03 -2.67 -8.34
C THR A 84 -5.30 -1.91 -9.43
N THR A 85 -4.56 -0.87 -9.05
CA THR A 85 -3.63 -0.15 -9.93
C THR A 85 -2.20 -0.61 -9.67
N VAL A 86 -1.49 -0.96 -10.74
CA VAL A 86 -0.05 -1.27 -10.69
C VAL A 86 0.70 -0.19 -11.48
N LYS A 87 1.59 0.53 -10.80
CA LYS A 87 2.49 1.49 -11.43
C LYS A 87 3.92 0.96 -11.37
N THR A 88 4.59 1.00 -12.51
CA THR A 88 5.99 0.59 -12.61
C THR A 88 6.86 1.78 -12.99
N LYS A 89 8.00 1.96 -12.31
CA LYS A 89 9.02 2.93 -12.68
C LYS A 89 10.37 2.26 -12.74
N VAL A 90 11.10 2.43 -13.84
CA VAL A 90 12.49 1.96 -13.91
C VAL A 90 13.31 2.77 -12.90
N HIS A 91 13.84 2.09 -11.90
CA HIS A 91 14.81 2.64 -10.98
C HIS A 91 16.20 2.37 -11.56
N LYS A 92 16.81 3.42 -12.12
CA LYS A 92 18.23 3.40 -12.44
C LYS A 92 19.00 3.89 -11.20
N PRO A 93 20.10 3.22 -10.83
CA PRO A 93 20.99 3.70 -9.77
C PRO A 93 21.53 5.10 -10.09
#